data_AF-A0A7J0A201-F1
#
_entry.id   AF-A0A7J0A201-F1
#
_cell.length_a   1.000
_cell.length_b   1.000
_cell.length_c   1.000
_cell.angle_alpha   90.00
_cell.angle_beta   90.00
_cell.angle_gamma   90.00
#
_symmetry.space_group_name_H-M   'P 1'
#
loop_
_entity.id
_entity.type
_entity.pdbx_description
1 polymer ?
#
loop_
_entity_poly.entity_id
_entity_poly.type
_entity_poly.pdbx_seq_one_letter_code
_entity_poly.pdbx_strand_id
1 'polypeptide(L)'
;MSDKEKISLLKSLQTNLEEEGCWTAEWLSEQNITLPKCGEEEEEERQLAETHKKLTDTIAELEKQEKEKEALDREYQELSAKLKEIRQNIAEGEKELQEEKKTVTPSTTTPLDLNELKNELQSNLTQILETLSGKIEHENHELTRILDKVEDKLMRKEADLQGFQEDSYLKATAPFLKQFIHLGDMMRKVVEENPTDTETSAPYLLKQFEQLIDSIDFILRDFSVEVFRHDEEDTRFDPHTQQSFDYLTDDITLDKKIRRTINPGYIWTLPYILRAKANGEAHPLKEYRMIFRCEQVECYKYMDKKQ
;
A
#
# COMPACT_ATOMS: atom_id res chain seq x y z
N MET A 1 -10.84 -49.31 1.86
CA MET A 1 -12.20 -48.79 1.70
C MET A 1 -12.48 -48.60 0.22
N SER A 2 -13.56 -49.20 -0.27
CA SER A 2 -14.06 -49.02 -1.64
C SER A 2 -14.48 -47.57 -1.86
N ASP A 3 -14.33 -47.04 -3.07
CA ASP A 3 -14.73 -45.65 -3.36
C ASP A 3 -16.23 -45.41 -3.13
N LYS A 4 -17.06 -46.47 -3.18
CA LYS A 4 -18.46 -46.39 -2.76
C LYS A 4 -18.62 -46.12 -1.26
N GLU A 5 -17.75 -46.69 -0.43
CA GLU A 5 -17.76 -46.46 1.02
C GLU A 5 -17.30 -45.04 1.36
N LYS A 6 -16.30 -44.52 0.64
CA LYS A 6 -15.83 -43.13 0.78
C LYS A 6 -16.91 -42.13 0.38
N ILE A 7 -17.62 -42.38 -0.71
CA ILE A 7 -18.71 -41.51 -1.19
C ILE A 7 -19.90 -41.54 -0.22
N SER A 8 -20.24 -42.70 0.34
CA SER A 8 -21.26 -42.78 1.39
C SER A 8 -20.84 -42.05 2.67
N LEU A 9 -19.57 -42.14 3.08
CA LEU A 9 -19.02 -41.39 4.21
C LEU A 9 -19.08 -39.88 4.00
N LEU A 10 -18.68 -39.41 2.80
CA LEU A 10 -18.73 -37.99 2.45
C LEU A 10 -20.18 -37.48 2.41
N LYS A 11 -21.12 -38.26 1.88
CA LYS A 11 -22.53 -37.91 1.91
C LYS A 11 -23.09 -37.90 3.33
N SER A 12 -22.71 -38.85 4.18
CA SER A 12 -23.14 -38.85 5.59
C SER A 12 -22.55 -37.68 6.38
N LEU A 13 -21.30 -37.30 6.09
CA LEU A 13 -20.65 -36.13 6.68
C LEU A 13 -21.32 -34.84 6.21
N GLN A 14 -21.70 -34.75 4.94
CA GLN A 14 -22.43 -33.61 4.39
C GLN A 14 -23.81 -33.44 5.05
N THR A 15 -24.57 -34.53 5.21
CA THR A 15 -25.85 -34.48 5.95
C THR A 15 -25.67 -34.12 7.43
N ASN A 16 -24.61 -34.62 8.09
CA ASN A 16 -24.32 -34.25 9.48
C ASN A 16 -23.92 -32.76 9.62
N LEU A 17 -23.16 -32.24 8.66
CA LEU A 17 -22.77 -30.82 8.60
C LEU A 17 -23.96 -29.90 8.34
N GLU A 18 -24.98 -30.37 7.61
CA GLU A 18 -26.22 -29.64 7.35
C GLU A 18 -27.19 -29.67 8.56
N GLU A 19 -27.19 -30.74 9.35
CA GLU A 19 -28.13 -30.92 10.49
C GLU A 19 -27.59 -30.39 11.84
N GLU A 20 -26.30 -30.53 12.15
CA GLU A 20 -25.71 -30.16 13.44
C GLU A 20 -24.53 -29.18 13.29
N GLY A 21 -24.78 -28.04 12.64
CA GLY A 21 -23.77 -27.02 12.31
C GLY A 21 -23.11 -26.30 13.48
N CYS A 22 -22.41 -27.00 14.38
CA CYS A 22 -21.49 -26.43 15.37
C CYS A 22 -20.40 -27.45 15.69
N TRP A 23 -19.18 -27.23 15.18
CA TRP A 23 -17.98 -27.92 15.68
C TRP A 23 -17.72 -27.39 17.09
N THR A 24 -18.17 -28.12 18.11
CA THR A 24 -17.92 -27.74 19.50
C THR A 24 -16.49 -28.13 19.89
N ALA A 25 -15.86 -27.33 20.77
CA ALA A 25 -14.50 -27.60 21.26
C ALA A 25 -14.38 -28.98 21.94
N GLU A 26 -15.50 -29.50 22.45
CA GLU A 26 -15.62 -30.83 23.03
C GLU A 26 -15.48 -31.94 21.96
N TRP A 27 -16.12 -31.80 20.80
CA TRP A 27 -16.01 -32.76 19.69
C TRP A 27 -14.59 -32.81 19.10
N LEU A 28 -13.93 -31.67 18.95
CA LEU A 28 -12.54 -31.60 18.47
C LEU A 28 -11.55 -32.27 19.44
N SER A 29 -11.82 -32.16 20.74
CA SER A 29 -11.02 -32.79 21.79
C SER A 29 -11.21 -34.31 21.81
N GLU A 30 -12.43 -34.81 21.55
CA GLU A 30 -12.70 -36.25 21.42
C GLU A 30 -12.01 -36.90 20.21
N GLN A 31 -11.74 -36.12 19.15
CA GLN A 31 -11.03 -36.59 17.95
C GLN A 31 -9.50 -36.40 18.02
N ASN A 32 -8.94 -36.08 19.19
CA ASN A 32 -7.50 -35.82 19.40
C ASN A 32 -6.93 -34.69 18.53
N ILE A 33 -7.73 -33.67 18.21
CA ILE A 33 -7.28 -32.50 17.45
C ILE A 33 -6.96 -31.36 18.42
N THR A 34 -5.67 -31.10 18.65
CA THR A 34 -5.21 -30.02 19.53
C THR A 34 -5.23 -28.68 18.79
N LEU A 35 -6.07 -27.75 19.24
CA LEU A 35 -6.08 -26.37 18.75
C LEU A 35 -4.80 -25.63 19.21
N PRO A 36 -4.10 -24.88 18.33
CA PRO A 36 -2.96 -24.06 18.74
C PRO A 36 -3.40 -22.99 19.74
N LYS A 37 -2.61 -22.76 20.79
CA LYS A 37 -2.86 -21.67 21.74
C LYS A 37 -2.56 -20.33 21.08
N CYS A 38 -3.63 -19.62 20.74
CA CYS A 38 -3.66 -18.21 20.37
C CYS A 38 -3.17 -17.37 21.57
N GLY A 39 -2.04 -16.68 21.42
CA GLY A 39 -1.45 -15.87 22.49
C GLY A 39 -0.67 -14.65 21.99
N GLU A 40 -0.21 -14.66 20.74
CA GLU A 40 0.47 -13.53 20.11
C GLU A 40 -0.49 -12.63 19.30
N GLU A 41 -1.66 -13.15 18.91
CA GLU A 41 -2.67 -12.42 18.12
C GLU A 41 -3.35 -11.29 18.92
N GLU A 42 -3.56 -11.44 20.24
CA GLU A 42 -4.20 -10.40 21.05
C GLU A 42 -3.37 -9.11 21.18
N GLU A 43 -2.04 -9.21 21.16
CA GLU A 43 -1.15 -8.06 21.33
C GLU A 43 -1.09 -7.22 20.03
N GLU A 44 -1.04 -7.89 18.88
CA GLU A 44 -1.09 -7.25 17.56
C GLU A 44 -2.47 -6.64 17.28
N GLU A 45 -3.57 -7.31 17.67
CA GLU A 45 -4.93 -6.77 17.57
C GLU A 45 -5.13 -5.53 18.43
N ARG A 46 -4.58 -5.51 19.66
CA ARG A 46 -4.64 -4.32 20.52
C ARG A 46 -3.87 -3.15 19.90
N GLN A 47 -2.69 -3.40 19.33
CA GLN A 47 -1.90 -2.35 18.67
C GLN A 47 -2.61 -1.80 17.42
N LEU A 48 -3.25 -2.66 16.62
CA LEU A 48 -4.02 -2.24 15.44
C LEU A 48 -5.27 -1.44 15.83
N ALA A 49 -6.00 -1.87 16.87
CA ALA A 49 -7.16 -1.15 17.38
C ALA A 49 -6.77 0.23 17.96
N GLU A 50 -5.62 0.32 18.65
CA GLU A 50 -5.11 1.57 19.21
C GLU A 50 -4.67 2.55 18.12
N THR A 51 -4.03 2.06 17.06
CA THR A 51 -3.63 2.89 15.91
C THR A 51 -4.85 3.37 15.10
N HIS A 52 -5.85 2.51 14.88
CA HIS A 52 -7.08 2.90 14.21
C HIS A 52 -7.85 3.96 15.02
N LYS A 53 -7.94 3.80 16.35
CA LYS A 53 -8.56 4.79 17.24
C LYS A 53 -7.83 6.14 17.19
N LYS A 54 -6.50 6.14 17.22
CA LYS A 54 -5.70 7.37 17.06
C LYS A 54 -5.97 8.04 15.72
N LEU A 55 -6.10 7.27 14.64
CA LEU A 55 -6.39 7.79 13.31
C LEU A 55 -7.78 8.45 13.25
N THR A 56 -8.81 7.80 13.82
CA THR A 56 -10.17 8.36 13.87
C THR A 56 -10.24 9.61 14.72
N ASP A 57 -9.53 9.66 15.84
CA ASP A 57 -9.47 10.85 16.70
C ASP A 57 -8.78 12.01 15.97
N THR A 58 -7.72 11.75 15.20
CA THR A 58 -7.06 12.79 14.38
C THR A 58 -7.93 13.31 13.24
N ILE A 59 -8.74 12.45 12.61
CA ILE A 59 -9.67 12.87 11.54
C ILE A 59 -10.75 13.78 12.14
N ALA A 60 -11.31 13.42 13.29
CA ALA A 60 -12.32 14.23 13.97
C ALA A 60 -11.77 15.62 14.39
N GLU A 61 -10.53 15.68 14.84
CA GLU A 61 -9.88 16.96 15.19
C GLU A 61 -9.61 17.82 13.95
N LEU A 62 -9.21 17.22 12.82
CA LEU A 62 -9.03 17.94 11.55
C LEU A 62 -10.35 18.51 11.02
N GLU A 63 -11.45 17.74 11.07
CA GLU A 63 -12.78 18.22 10.67
C GLU A 63 -13.26 19.36 11.55
N LYS A 64 -12.92 19.34 12.84
CA LYS A 64 -13.24 20.43 13.78
C LYS A 64 -12.45 21.69 13.43
N GLN A 65 -11.15 21.57 13.17
CA GLN A 65 -10.29 22.68 12.78
C GLN A 65 -10.72 23.31 11.44
N GLU A 66 -11.18 22.49 10.48
CA GLU A 66 -11.70 22.97 9.21
C GLU A 66 -12.96 23.84 9.42
N LYS A 67 -13.89 23.40 10.26
CA LYS A 67 -15.09 24.18 10.62
C LYS A 67 -14.77 25.47 11.36
N GLU A 68 -13.77 25.45 12.27
CA GLU A 68 -13.30 26.65 12.96
C GLU A 68 -12.67 27.65 11.98
N LYS A 69 -11.91 27.17 11.00
CA LYS A 69 -11.33 28.01 9.94
C LYS A 69 -12.41 28.66 9.07
N GLU A 70 -13.42 27.89 8.66
CA GLU A 70 -14.56 28.43 7.89
C GLU A 70 -15.40 29.44 8.68
N ALA A 71 -15.47 29.31 10.01
CA ALA A 71 -16.11 30.30 10.86
C ALA A 71 -15.27 31.59 10.94
N LEU A 72 -13.95 31.46 11.09
CA LEU A 72 -13.02 32.59 11.13
C LEU A 72 -13.02 33.37 9.80
N ASP A 73 -13.06 32.68 8.67
CA ASP A 73 -13.12 33.30 7.34
C ASP A 73 -14.41 34.10 7.15
N ARG A 74 -15.54 33.64 7.71
CA ARG A 74 -16.80 34.39 7.70
C ARG A 74 -16.72 35.64 8.57
N GLU A 75 -16.19 35.53 9.78
CA GLU A 75 -15.98 36.70 10.66
C GLU A 75 -15.04 37.73 10.02
N TYR A 76 -13.99 37.27 9.33
CA TYR A 76 -13.07 38.14 8.59
C TYR A 76 -13.77 38.90 7.45
N GLN A 77 -14.64 38.22 6.68
CA GLN A 77 -15.42 38.87 5.63
C GLN A 77 -16.40 39.91 6.20
N GLU A 78 -17.05 39.63 7.33
CA GLU A 78 -17.94 40.59 8.00
C GLU A 78 -17.18 41.81 8.53
N LEU A 79 -16.02 41.61 9.16
CA LEU A 79 -15.16 42.68 9.65
C LEU A 79 -14.62 43.54 8.50
N SER A 80 -14.25 42.92 7.38
CA SER A 80 -13.81 43.61 6.17
C SER A 80 -14.92 44.47 5.57
N ALA A 81 -16.16 43.97 5.55
CA ALA A 81 -17.33 44.73 5.11
C ALA A 81 -17.59 45.93 6.03
N LYS A 82 -17.57 45.74 7.35
CA LYS A 82 -17.73 46.81 8.35
C LYS A 82 -16.62 47.87 8.22
N LEU A 83 -15.38 47.47 7.99
CA LEU A 83 -14.27 48.42 7.77
C LEU A 83 -14.46 49.24 6.50
N LYS A 84 -14.99 48.65 5.43
CA LYS A 84 -15.30 49.35 4.19
C LYS A 84 -16.41 50.38 4.40
N GLU A 85 -17.45 50.03 5.15
CA GLU A 85 -18.54 50.92 5.53
C GLU A 85 -18.05 52.08 6.40
N ILE A 86 -17.24 51.82 7.43
CA ILE A 86 -16.64 52.86 8.27
C ILE A 86 -15.77 53.81 7.43
N ARG A 87 -14.96 53.29 6.50
CA ARG A 87 -14.15 54.14 5.60
C ARG A 87 -15.02 55.01 4.70
N GLN A 88 -16.15 54.50 4.25
CA GLN A 88 -17.09 55.28 3.45
C GLN A 88 -17.74 56.39 4.29
N ASN A 89 -18.20 56.07 5.51
CA ASN A 89 -18.78 57.04 6.43
C ASN A 89 -17.77 58.13 6.85
N ILE A 90 -16.50 57.77 7.03
CA ILE A 90 -15.43 58.76 7.28
C ILE A 90 -15.25 59.66 6.05
N ALA A 91 -15.23 59.12 4.83
CA ALA A 91 -15.09 59.91 3.62
C ALA A 91 -16.30 60.83 3.34
N GLU A 92 -17.50 60.39 3.71
CA GLU A 92 -18.73 61.19 3.66
C GLU A 92 -18.70 62.29 4.72
N GLY A 93 -18.35 61.96 5.96
CA GLY A 93 -18.17 62.94 7.04
C GLY A 93 -17.07 63.96 6.76
N GLU A 94 -15.96 63.57 6.14
CA GLU A 94 -14.90 64.50 5.72
C GLU A 94 -15.36 65.46 4.62
N LYS A 95 -16.25 65.01 3.71
CA LYS A 95 -16.87 65.89 2.71
C LYS A 95 -17.84 66.88 3.35
N GLU A 96 -18.70 66.41 4.26
CA GLU A 96 -19.61 67.29 5.02
C GLU A 96 -18.82 68.32 5.85
N LEU A 97 -17.73 67.90 6.50
CA LEU A 97 -16.86 68.79 7.27
C LEU A 97 -16.12 69.81 6.38
N GLN A 98 -15.80 69.46 5.12
CA GLN A 98 -15.23 70.40 4.15
C GLN A 98 -16.28 71.39 3.61
N GLU A 99 -17.55 70.99 3.53
CA GLU A 99 -18.66 71.87 3.17
C GLU A 99 -19.02 72.83 4.31
N GLU A 100 -19.08 72.35 5.56
CA GLU A 100 -19.30 73.20 6.74
C GLU A 100 -18.15 74.20 6.96
N LYS A 101 -16.90 73.81 6.68
CA LYS A 101 -15.73 74.72 6.71
C LYS A 101 -15.78 75.83 5.66
N LYS A 102 -16.59 75.73 4.60
CA LYS A 102 -16.82 76.83 3.65
C LYS A 102 -17.85 77.85 4.15
N THR A 103 -18.67 77.51 5.16
CA THR A 103 -19.76 78.35 5.67
C THR A 103 -19.52 78.97 7.04
N VAL A 104 -18.41 78.64 7.73
CA VAL A 104 -18.13 79.17 9.07
C VAL A 104 -17.00 80.20 9.04
N THR A 105 -17.35 81.48 9.17
CA THR A 105 -16.43 82.55 9.62
C THR A 105 -15.91 82.26 11.03
N PRO A 106 -14.64 82.59 11.34
CA PRO A 106 -14.03 82.18 12.59
C PRO A 106 -14.59 82.99 13.76
N SER A 107 -15.39 82.35 14.60
CA SER A 107 -15.68 82.83 15.96
C SER A 107 -14.58 82.33 16.89
N THR A 108 -13.85 83.28 17.45
CA THR A 108 -12.80 83.11 18.45
C THR A 108 -13.36 82.41 19.69
N THR A 109 -12.99 81.15 19.90
CA THR A 109 -13.12 80.46 21.19
C THR A 109 -11.76 79.91 21.60
N THR A 110 -11.21 80.54 22.65
CA THR A 110 -10.26 80.06 23.66
C THR A 110 -9.33 78.88 23.33
N PRO A 111 -8.00 79.09 23.36
CA PRO A 111 -7.00 78.03 23.25
C PRO A 111 -6.72 77.43 24.62
N LEU A 112 -7.50 76.46 25.05
CA LEU A 112 -7.09 75.55 26.12
C LEU A 112 -7.48 74.12 25.75
N ASP A 113 -6.51 73.22 25.98
CA ASP A 113 -6.59 71.75 26.02
C ASP A 113 -6.53 70.93 24.70
N LEU A 114 -6.49 71.55 23.53
CA LEU A 114 -6.34 70.78 22.26
C LEU A 114 -4.94 70.17 22.05
N ASN A 115 -3.90 70.81 22.59
CA ASN A 115 -2.52 70.30 22.48
C ASN A 115 -2.23 69.22 23.53
N GLU A 116 -2.81 69.31 24.72
CA GLU A 116 -2.72 68.27 25.76
C GLU A 116 -3.43 67.01 25.29
N LEU A 117 -4.67 67.12 24.79
CA LEU A 117 -5.40 66.00 24.20
C LEU A 117 -4.66 65.36 23.02
N LYS A 118 -4.01 66.17 22.16
CA LYS A 118 -3.21 65.67 21.04
C LYS A 118 -1.97 64.90 21.52
N ASN A 119 -1.29 65.40 22.53
CA ASN A 119 -0.12 64.74 23.11
C ASN A 119 -0.51 63.45 23.84
N GLU A 120 -1.63 63.44 24.54
CA GLU A 120 -2.18 62.26 25.21
C GLU A 120 -2.61 61.20 24.19
N LEU A 121 -3.26 61.60 23.09
CA LEU A 121 -3.59 60.71 21.97
C LEU A 121 -2.33 60.12 21.33
N GLN A 122 -1.30 60.93 21.09
CA GLN A 122 -0.02 60.47 20.53
C GLN A 122 0.71 59.51 21.49
N SER A 123 0.70 59.79 22.80
CA SER A 123 1.26 58.90 23.81
C SER A 123 0.53 57.57 23.84
N ASN A 124 -0.80 57.59 23.86
CA ASN A 124 -1.63 56.37 23.83
C ASN A 124 -1.42 55.56 22.55
N LEU A 125 -1.33 56.22 21.39
CA LEU A 125 -1.00 55.58 20.12
C LEU A 125 0.37 54.92 20.15
N THR A 126 1.37 55.59 20.71
CA THR A 126 2.73 55.06 20.84
C THR A 126 2.74 53.84 21.76
N GLN A 127 2.03 53.91 22.88
CA GLN A 127 1.91 52.80 23.84
C GLN A 127 1.17 51.60 23.23
N ILE A 128 0.11 51.82 22.46
CA ILE A 128 -0.62 50.77 21.73
C ILE A 128 0.30 50.12 20.70
N LEU A 129 1.03 50.92 19.91
CA LEU A 129 1.97 50.41 18.91
C LEU A 129 3.09 49.58 19.53
N GLU A 130 3.65 50.04 20.64
CA GLU A 130 4.71 49.32 21.36
C GLU A 130 4.18 48.01 21.97
N THR A 131 2.96 48.03 22.52
CA THR A 131 2.30 46.82 23.04
C THR A 131 1.98 45.81 21.93
N LEU A 132 1.51 46.28 20.77
CA LEU A 132 1.24 45.44 19.61
C LEU A 132 2.53 44.89 19.00
N SER A 133 3.59 45.70 18.91
CA SER A 133 4.91 45.25 18.44
C SER A 133 5.45 44.15 19.34
N GLY A 134 5.39 44.33 20.67
CA GLY A 134 5.82 43.31 21.62
C GLY A 134 5.01 42.01 21.53
N LYS A 135 3.70 42.09 21.28
CA LYS A 135 2.86 40.90 21.03
C LYS A 135 3.27 40.19 19.74
N ILE A 136 3.49 40.93 18.65
CA ILE A 136 3.93 40.37 17.37
C ILE A 136 5.29 39.70 17.50
N GLU A 137 6.24 40.32 18.21
CA GLU A 137 7.56 39.74 18.46
C GLU A 137 7.47 38.45 19.28
N HIS A 138 6.58 38.40 20.27
CA HIS A 138 6.34 37.22 21.07
C HIS A 138 5.71 36.08 20.26
N GLU A 139 4.67 36.37 19.47
CA GLU A 139 4.04 35.40 18.58
C GLU A 139 5.03 34.87 17.52
N ASN A 140 5.86 35.74 16.94
CA ASN A 140 6.92 35.33 16.00
C ASN A 140 7.95 34.41 16.66
N HIS A 141 8.32 34.67 17.92
CA HIS A 141 9.21 33.78 18.68
C HIS A 141 8.58 32.41 18.92
N GLU A 142 7.31 32.35 19.33
CA GLU A 142 6.60 31.09 19.54
C GLU A 142 6.42 30.31 18.21
N LEU A 143 6.09 30.99 17.11
CA LEU A 143 6.02 30.38 15.78
C LEU A 143 7.36 29.79 15.35
N THR A 144 8.47 30.51 15.57
CA THR A 144 9.82 30.02 15.28
C THR A 144 10.12 28.77 16.10
N ARG A 145 9.79 28.78 17.40
CA ARG A 145 9.99 27.63 18.29
C ARG A 145 9.15 26.41 17.89
N ILE A 146 7.92 26.62 17.40
CA ILE A 146 7.08 25.55 16.89
C ILE A 146 7.66 25.01 15.58
N LEU A 147 8.14 25.88 14.70
CA LEU A 147 8.78 25.51 13.44
C LEU A 147 9.98 24.60 13.70
N ASP A 148 10.89 24.97 14.60
CA ASP A 148 12.06 24.16 14.97
C ASP A 148 11.65 22.76 15.45
N LYS A 149 10.59 22.67 16.27
CA LYS A 149 10.07 21.38 16.76
C LYS A 149 9.47 20.53 15.65
N VAL A 150 8.83 21.15 14.66
CA VAL A 150 8.25 20.44 13.51
C VAL A 150 9.37 19.95 12.59
N GLU A 151 10.37 20.78 12.33
CA GLU A 151 11.55 20.40 11.55
C GLU A 151 12.29 19.22 12.20
N ASP A 152 12.55 19.27 13.51
CA ASP A 152 13.14 18.17 14.27
C ASP A 152 12.34 16.86 14.15
N LYS A 153 11.00 16.95 14.24
CA LYS A 153 10.12 15.78 14.10
C LYS A 153 10.15 15.24 12.68
N LEU A 154 10.16 16.13 11.69
CA LEU A 154 10.18 15.77 10.28
C LEU A 154 11.50 15.07 9.94
N MET A 155 12.64 15.60 10.38
CA MET A 155 13.96 14.98 10.20
C MET A 155 14.03 13.58 10.83
N ARG A 156 13.46 13.39 12.02
CA ARG A 156 13.39 12.06 12.64
C ARG A 156 12.50 11.09 11.86
N LYS A 157 11.35 11.56 11.37
CA LYS A 157 10.44 10.74 10.57
C LYS A 157 11.02 10.38 9.21
N GLU A 158 11.79 11.28 8.61
CA GLU A 158 12.53 10.99 7.38
C GLU A 158 13.60 9.92 7.61
N ALA A 159 14.35 10.01 8.71
CA ALA A 159 15.30 8.97 9.10
C ALA A 159 14.62 7.61 9.36
N ASP A 160 13.49 7.60 10.07
CA ASP A 160 12.70 6.38 10.31
C ASP A 160 12.20 5.77 8.98
N LEU A 161 11.70 6.60 8.06
CA LEU A 161 11.22 6.17 6.74
C LEU A 161 12.35 5.60 5.89
N GLN A 162 13.51 6.24 5.90
CA GLN A 162 14.67 5.74 5.19
C GLN A 162 15.11 4.37 5.75
N GLY A 163 15.18 4.24 7.08
CA GLY A 163 15.47 2.97 7.72
C GLY A 163 14.46 1.87 7.37
N PHE A 164 13.16 2.21 7.32
CA PHE A 164 12.12 1.28 6.88
C PHE A 164 12.27 0.89 5.41
N GLN A 165 12.60 1.83 4.52
CA GLN A 165 12.82 1.53 3.11
C GLN A 165 14.02 0.61 2.90
N GLU A 166 15.13 0.87 3.58
CA GLU A 166 16.34 0.03 3.55
C GLU A 166 16.05 -1.38 4.08
N ASP A 167 15.37 -1.50 5.22
CA ASP A 167 14.98 -2.80 5.79
C ASP A 167 13.99 -3.55 4.90
N SER A 168 12.98 -2.87 4.35
CA SER A 168 12.03 -3.47 3.41
C SER A 168 12.73 -3.98 2.16
N TYR A 169 13.65 -3.20 1.60
CA TYR A 169 14.43 -3.62 0.43
C TYR A 169 15.31 -4.83 0.76
N LEU A 170 15.98 -4.82 1.92
CA LEU A 170 16.81 -5.94 2.37
C LEU A 170 15.96 -7.21 2.59
N LYS A 171 14.82 -7.10 3.24
CA LYS A 171 13.90 -8.23 3.47
C LYS A 171 13.33 -8.79 2.17
N ALA A 172 13.06 -7.93 1.19
CA ALA A 172 12.61 -8.37 -0.13
C ALA A 172 13.74 -9.06 -0.93
N THR A 173 14.97 -8.54 -0.89
CA THR A 173 16.08 -8.99 -1.75
C THR A 173 16.91 -10.13 -1.16
N ALA A 174 17.11 -10.17 0.16
CA ALA A 174 17.97 -11.14 0.83
C ALA A 174 17.56 -12.61 0.58
N PRO A 175 16.27 -12.99 0.55
CA PRO A 175 15.86 -14.35 0.22
C PRO A 175 16.32 -14.77 -1.18
N PHE A 176 16.15 -13.93 -2.20
CA PHE A 176 16.61 -14.22 -3.56
C PHE A 176 18.12 -14.42 -3.62
N LEU A 177 18.89 -13.52 -3.00
CA LEU A 177 20.35 -13.62 -2.97
C LEU A 177 20.82 -14.92 -2.31
N LYS A 178 20.20 -15.33 -1.21
CA LYS A 178 20.52 -16.61 -0.54
C LYS A 178 20.28 -17.81 -1.46
N GLN A 179 19.16 -17.83 -2.18
CA GLN A 179 18.83 -18.91 -3.11
C GLN A 179 19.78 -18.96 -4.32
N PHE A 180 20.18 -17.79 -4.86
CA PHE A 180 21.18 -17.74 -5.94
C PHE A 180 22.57 -18.19 -5.49
N ILE A 181 22.98 -17.84 -4.27
CA ILE A 181 24.24 -18.33 -3.69
C ILE A 181 24.18 -19.85 -3.56
N HIS A 182 23.08 -20.41 -3.04
CA HIS A 182 22.90 -21.86 -2.92
C HIS A 182 23.01 -22.57 -4.28
N LEU A 183 22.34 -22.05 -5.31
CA LEU A 183 22.43 -22.59 -6.67
C LEU A 183 23.86 -22.51 -7.23
N GLY A 184 24.55 -21.39 -6.99
CA GLY A 184 25.94 -21.21 -7.39
C GLY A 184 26.89 -22.20 -6.70
N ASP A 185 26.68 -22.47 -5.41
CA ASP A 185 27.48 -23.43 -4.65
C ASP A 185 27.22 -24.88 -5.09
N MET A 186 25.97 -25.23 -5.43
CA MET A 186 25.66 -26.49 -6.08
C MET A 186 26.41 -26.65 -7.40
N MET A 187 26.38 -25.64 -8.28
CA MET A 187 27.09 -25.69 -9.56
C MET A 187 28.60 -25.82 -9.39
N ARG A 188 29.20 -25.08 -8.43
CA ARG A 188 30.64 -25.22 -8.12
C ARG A 188 30.98 -26.63 -7.67
N LYS A 189 30.16 -27.20 -6.78
CA LYS A 189 30.33 -28.57 -6.29
C LYS A 189 30.28 -29.58 -7.45
N VAL A 190 29.34 -29.42 -8.38
CA VAL A 190 29.25 -30.29 -9.58
C VAL A 190 30.54 -30.22 -10.40
N VAL A 191 31.12 -29.03 -10.57
CA VAL A 191 32.38 -28.85 -11.31
C VAL A 191 33.57 -29.45 -10.57
N GLU A 192 33.66 -29.26 -9.25
CA GLU A 192 34.77 -29.75 -8.42
C GLU A 192 34.76 -31.28 -8.24
N GLU A 193 33.58 -31.88 -8.12
CA GLU A 193 33.41 -33.31 -7.87
C GLU A 193 33.20 -34.14 -9.15
N ASN A 194 33.18 -33.51 -10.33
CA ASN A 194 32.97 -34.21 -11.60
C ASN A 194 34.10 -35.24 -11.84
N PRO A 195 33.77 -36.52 -12.09
CA PRO A 195 34.76 -37.51 -12.49
C PRO A 195 35.54 -37.06 -13.73
N THR A 196 36.85 -37.33 -13.74
CA THR A 196 37.70 -37.07 -14.91
C THR A 196 37.46 -38.07 -16.04
N ASP A 197 36.94 -39.25 -15.71
CA ASP A 197 36.67 -40.31 -16.67
C ASP A 197 35.37 -40.04 -17.44
N THR A 198 35.43 -40.13 -18.76
CA THR A 198 34.31 -39.73 -19.64
C THR A 198 33.08 -40.62 -19.46
N GLU A 199 33.27 -41.91 -19.17
CA GLU A 199 32.17 -42.87 -19.00
C GLU A 199 31.36 -42.66 -17.72
N THR A 200 31.99 -42.13 -16.66
CA THR A 200 31.34 -41.86 -15.37
C THR A 200 30.92 -40.40 -15.23
N SER A 201 31.59 -39.49 -15.93
CA SER A 201 31.26 -38.06 -15.95
C SER A 201 29.89 -37.78 -16.57
N ALA A 202 29.58 -38.35 -17.73
CA ALA A 202 28.30 -38.11 -18.41
C ALA A 202 27.06 -38.48 -17.56
N PRO A 203 26.95 -39.69 -16.98
CA PRO A 203 25.81 -40.04 -16.13
C PRO A 203 25.81 -39.27 -14.80
N TYR A 204 26.98 -38.92 -14.26
CA TYR A 204 27.08 -38.07 -13.08
C TYR A 204 26.51 -36.67 -13.35
N LEU A 205 26.95 -36.02 -14.43
CA LEU A 205 26.48 -34.70 -14.82
C LEU A 205 24.97 -34.69 -15.07
N LEU A 206 24.43 -35.69 -15.76
CA LEU A 206 22.99 -35.79 -15.98
C LEU A 206 22.22 -35.80 -14.65
N LYS A 207 22.62 -36.65 -13.70
CA LYS A 207 22.00 -36.72 -12.38
C LYS A 207 22.13 -35.39 -11.62
N GLN A 208 23.26 -34.71 -11.72
CA GLN A 208 23.46 -33.42 -11.07
C GLN A 208 22.59 -32.32 -11.68
N PHE A 209 22.39 -32.32 -13.00
CA PHE A 209 21.48 -31.38 -13.66
C PHE A 209 20.02 -31.63 -13.32
N GLU A 210 19.59 -32.90 -13.19
CA GLU A 210 18.25 -33.24 -12.70
C GLU A 210 18.02 -32.69 -11.28
N GLN A 211 18.98 -32.89 -10.38
CA GLN A 211 18.92 -32.33 -9.02
C GLN A 211 18.91 -30.80 -9.00
N LEU A 212 19.63 -30.17 -9.94
CA LEU A 212 19.64 -28.72 -10.09
C LEU A 212 18.27 -28.19 -10.53
N ILE A 213 17.61 -28.88 -11.45
CA ILE A 213 16.25 -28.54 -11.91
C ILE A 213 15.26 -28.67 -10.74
N ASP A 214 15.31 -29.78 -9.99
CA ASP A 214 14.45 -29.99 -8.83
C ASP A 214 14.65 -28.89 -7.76
N SER A 215 15.91 -28.48 -7.54
CA SER A 215 16.23 -27.39 -6.62
C SER A 215 15.68 -26.04 -7.10
N ILE A 216 15.77 -25.74 -8.40
CA ILE A 216 15.17 -24.54 -8.98
C ILE A 216 13.65 -24.56 -8.82
N ASP A 217 12.99 -25.69 -9.10
CA ASP A 217 11.54 -25.82 -8.94
C ASP A 217 11.12 -25.67 -7.47
N PHE A 218 11.93 -26.14 -6.52
CA PHE A 218 11.71 -25.90 -5.09
C PHE A 218 11.82 -24.41 -4.74
N ILE A 219 12.87 -23.72 -5.21
CA ILE A 219 13.07 -22.28 -5.02
C ILE A 219 11.89 -21.50 -5.59
N LEU A 220 11.40 -21.86 -6.78
CA LEU A 220 10.25 -21.19 -7.40
C LEU A 220 8.99 -21.32 -6.53
N ARG A 221 8.74 -22.49 -5.95
CA ARG A 221 7.60 -22.70 -5.03
C ARG A 221 7.69 -21.86 -3.76
N ASP A 222 8.89 -21.69 -3.19
CA ASP A 222 9.09 -20.78 -2.04
C ASP A 222 8.66 -19.34 -2.37
N PHE A 223 8.78 -18.92 -3.63
CA PHE A 223 8.30 -17.62 -4.12
C PHE A 223 6.87 -17.65 -4.68
N SER A 224 6.10 -18.70 -4.39
CA SER A 224 4.72 -18.88 -4.87
C SER A 224 4.61 -18.92 -6.41
N VAL A 225 5.68 -19.39 -7.07
CA VAL A 225 5.70 -19.66 -8.51
C VAL A 225 5.52 -21.15 -8.75
N GLU A 226 4.49 -21.50 -9.50
CA GLU A 226 4.20 -22.86 -9.93
C GLU A 226 4.65 -23.09 -11.37
N VAL A 227 5.25 -24.25 -11.61
CA VAL A 227 5.61 -24.74 -12.93
C VAL A 227 4.45 -25.55 -13.47
N PHE A 228 3.92 -25.17 -14.63
CA PHE A 228 2.82 -25.90 -15.27
C PHE A 228 3.23 -26.43 -16.64
N ARG A 229 2.66 -27.58 -16.99
CA ARG A 229 2.76 -28.23 -18.30
C ARG A 229 1.38 -28.74 -18.66
N HIS A 230 1.04 -28.75 -19.95
CA HIS A 230 -0.18 -29.40 -20.39
C HIS A 230 -0.09 -30.92 -20.16
N ASP A 231 -1.26 -31.54 -20.06
CA ASP A 231 -1.37 -32.99 -20.00
C ASP A 231 -1.00 -33.58 -21.36
N GLU A 232 -0.12 -34.59 -21.41
CA GLU A 232 0.35 -35.19 -22.67
C GLU A 232 -0.80 -35.83 -23.47
N GLU A 233 -1.91 -36.14 -22.81
CA GLU A 233 -3.12 -36.65 -23.46
C GLU A 233 -3.93 -35.55 -24.18
N ASP A 234 -3.80 -34.29 -23.76
CA ASP A 234 -4.49 -33.16 -24.40
C ASP A 234 -3.65 -32.52 -25.50
N THR A 235 -4.00 -32.87 -26.74
CA THR A 235 -3.31 -32.34 -27.94
C THR A 235 -3.80 -30.97 -28.39
N ARG A 236 -4.76 -30.34 -27.66
CA ARG A 236 -5.34 -29.04 -28.04
C ARG A 236 -4.47 -27.89 -27.57
N PHE A 237 -4.16 -26.99 -28.49
CA PHE A 237 -3.46 -25.76 -28.19
C PHE A 237 -4.38 -24.73 -27.52
N ASP A 238 -3.95 -24.19 -26.38
CA ASP A 238 -4.60 -23.06 -25.68
C ASP A 238 -3.77 -21.76 -25.80
N PRO A 239 -4.22 -20.78 -26.60
CA PRO A 239 -3.52 -19.50 -26.76
C PRO A 239 -3.40 -18.66 -25.48
N HIS A 240 -4.22 -18.93 -24.45
CA HIS A 240 -4.19 -18.14 -23.21
C HIS A 240 -3.03 -18.53 -22.28
N THR A 241 -2.62 -19.80 -22.33
CA THR A 241 -1.60 -20.34 -21.43
C THR A 241 -0.35 -20.83 -22.18
N GLN A 242 -0.42 -20.95 -23.52
CA GLN A 242 0.62 -21.54 -24.33
C GLN A 242 1.07 -20.64 -25.50
N GLN A 243 2.32 -20.82 -25.89
CA GLN A 243 2.97 -20.19 -27.03
C GLN A 243 3.44 -21.27 -28.00
N SER A 244 2.90 -21.28 -29.22
CA SER A 244 3.20 -22.29 -30.22
C SER A 244 4.40 -21.94 -31.10
N PHE A 245 5.21 -22.95 -31.41
CA PHE A 245 6.22 -22.94 -32.47
C PHE A 245 5.85 -23.96 -33.55
N ASP A 246 6.09 -23.62 -34.82
CA ASP A 246 5.66 -24.45 -35.94
C ASP A 246 6.62 -25.63 -36.18
N TYR A 247 6.07 -26.84 -36.26
CA TYR A 247 6.76 -28.04 -36.75
C TYR A 247 6.08 -28.58 -37.99
N LEU A 248 6.79 -28.64 -39.11
CA LEU A 248 6.20 -29.00 -40.40
C LEU A 248 5.81 -30.48 -40.44
N THR A 249 4.60 -30.76 -40.92
CA THR A 249 4.08 -32.12 -41.14
C THR A 249 3.42 -32.26 -42.51
N ASP A 250 3.47 -33.47 -43.04
CA ASP A 250 2.77 -33.89 -44.26
C ASP A 250 1.36 -34.45 -43.94
N ASP A 251 1.00 -34.62 -42.66
CA ASP A 251 -0.29 -35.16 -42.24
C ASP A 251 -1.23 -34.04 -41.78
N ILE A 252 -2.33 -33.86 -42.51
CA ILE A 252 -3.35 -32.83 -42.23
C ILE A 252 -4.11 -33.07 -40.93
N THR A 253 -4.17 -34.32 -40.44
CA THR A 253 -4.92 -34.66 -39.22
C THR A 253 -4.22 -34.23 -37.94
N LEU A 254 -2.92 -33.92 -38.05
CA LEU A 254 -2.09 -33.45 -36.97
C LEU A 254 -2.02 -31.91 -36.92
N ASP A 255 -2.51 -31.20 -37.93
CA ASP A 255 -2.42 -29.74 -38.01
C ASP A 255 -2.95 -29.07 -36.72
N LYS A 256 -2.16 -28.12 -36.19
CA LYS A 256 -2.40 -27.35 -34.96
C LYS A 256 -2.45 -28.16 -33.66
N LYS A 257 -2.19 -29.46 -33.70
CA LYS A 257 -2.04 -30.27 -32.48
C LYS A 257 -0.67 -30.07 -31.88
N ILE A 258 -0.62 -30.14 -30.56
CA ILE A 258 0.63 -30.12 -29.81
C ILE A 258 1.39 -31.43 -30.08
N ARG A 259 2.66 -31.29 -30.43
CA ARG A 259 3.62 -32.40 -30.60
C ARG A 259 4.35 -32.69 -29.30
N ARG A 260 4.89 -31.64 -28.66
CA ARG A 260 5.67 -31.70 -27.42
C ARG A 260 5.79 -30.32 -26.78
N THR A 261 6.02 -30.31 -25.47
CA THR A 261 6.49 -29.11 -24.75
C THR A 261 7.97 -28.90 -24.99
N ILE A 262 8.36 -27.67 -25.34
CA ILE A 262 9.74 -27.21 -25.40
C ILE A 262 10.19 -26.74 -24.01
N ASN A 263 9.42 -25.83 -23.42
CA ASN A 263 9.70 -25.26 -22.10
C ASN A 263 8.39 -25.16 -21.30
N PRO A 264 8.42 -25.43 -19.99
CA PRO A 264 7.23 -25.32 -19.15
C PRO A 264 6.76 -23.87 -19.01
N GLY A 265 5.51 -23.68 -18.62
CA GLY A 265 5.00 -22.38 -18.21
C GLY A 265 5.27 -22.10 -16.74
N TYR A 266 5.24 -20.82 -16.36
CA TYR A 266 5.38 -20.37 -14.97
C TYR A 266 4.24 -19.43 -14.59
N ILE A 267 3.53 -19.78 -13.51
CA ILE A 267 2.45 -18.97 -12.94
C ILE A 267 2.87 -18.53 -11.56
N TRP A 268 2.78 -17.24 -11.31
CA TRP A 268 2.91 -16.70 -9.97
C TRP A 268 1.53 -16.48 -9.36
N THR A 269 1.42 -16.89 -8.11
CA THR A 269 0.23 -16.68 -7.29
C THR A 269 0.62 -15.73 -6.16
N LEU A 270 -0.16 -14.66 -5.95
CA LEU A 270 0.05 -13.80 -4.81
C LEU A 270 -0.16 -14.65 -3.54
N PRO A 271 0.85 -14.84 -2.68
CA PRO A 271 0.67 -15.56 -1.43
C PRO A 271 -0.39 -14.82 -0.60
N TYR A 272 -1.35 -15.58 -0.07
CA TYR A 272 -2.52 -15.01 0.60
C TYR A 272 -2.13 -14.02 1.70
N ILE A 273 -2.48 -12.75 1.50
CA ILE A 273 -2.55 -11.79 2.61
C ILE A 273 -3.99 -11.90 3.12
N LEU A 274 -4.18 -12.57 4.27
CA LEU A 274 -5.46 -12.56 4.97
C LEU A 274 -5.78 -11.12 5.37
N ARG A 275 -6.51 -10.39 4.51
CA ARG A 275 -7.16 -9.15 4.92
C ARG A 275 -8.42 -9.55 5.66
N ALA A 276 -8.35 -9.64 6.97
CA ALA A 276 -9.53 -9.70 7.81
C ALA A 276 -10.33 -8.41 7.58
N LYS A 277 -11.55 -8.54 7.02
CA LYS A 277 -12.54 -7.47 7.08
C LYS A 277 -13.07 -7.44 8.51
N ALA A 278 -13.16 -6.26 9.11
CA ALA A 278 -13.75 -6.08 10.45
C ALA A 278 -15.24 -6.50 10.55
N ASN A 279 -15.87 -6.87 9.42
CA ASN A 279 -17.32 -7.01 9.30
C ASN A 279 -17.81 -8.47 9.27
N GLY A 280 -16.93 -9.47 9.45
CA GLY A 280 -17.32 -10.88 9.54
C GLY A 280 -17.83 -11.54 8.24
N GLU A 281 -17.89 -10.82 7.12
CA GLU A 281 -18.23 -11.38 5.81
C GLU A 281 -17.01 -12.05 5.16
N ALA A 282 -17.20 -13.26 4.63
CA ALA A 282 -16.17 -13.95 3.86
C ALA A 282 -15.78 -13.11 2.62
N HIS A 283 -14.52 -12.67 2.57
CA HIS A 283 -13.97 -12.12 1.33
C HIS A 283 -14.00 -13.21 0.26
N PRO A 284 -14.55 -12.96 -0.96
CA PRO A 284 -14.29 -13.86 -2.07
C PRO A 284 -12.78 -13.91 -2.26
N LEU A 285 -12.19 -15.09 -2.11
CA LEU A 285 -10.76 -15.33 -2.28
C LEU A 285 -10.40 -14.94 -3.72
N LYS A 286 -9.92 -13.72 -3.91
CA LYS A 286 -9.45 -13.26 -5.21
C LYS A 286 -8.02 -13.77 -5.36
N GLU A 287 -7.90 -14.95 -5.96
CA GLU A 287 -6.60 -15.48 -6.37
C GLU A 287 -6.02 -14.57 -7.46
N TYR A 288 -4.97 -13.82 -7.12
CA TYR A 288 -4.19 -13.10 -8.11
C TYR A 288 -3.22 -14.09 -8.74
N ARG A 289 -3.61 -14.62 -9.90
CA ARG A 289 -2.75 -15.47 -10.74
C ARG A 289 -2.19 -14.64 -11.89
N MET A 290 -0.88 -14.66 -12.06
CA MET A 290 -0.19 -13.97 -13.14
C MET A 290 0.74 -14.95 -13.86
N ILE A 291 0.61 -15.05 -15.17
CA ILE A 291 1.50 -15.88 -16.00
C ILE A 291 2.78 -15.08 -16.23
N PHE A 292 3.90 -15.54 -15.68
CA PHE A 292 5.22 -14.96 -15.97
C PHE A 292 5.75 -15.41 -17.33
N ARG A 293 5.49 -16.67 -17.69
CA ARG A 293 5.84 -17.23 -19.00
C ARG A 293 4.80 -18.27 -19.40
N CYS A 294 4.24 -18.11 -20.59
CA CYS A 294 3.39 -19.14 -21.19
C CYS A 294 4.20 -20.41 -21.45
N GLU A 295 3.56 -21.57 -21.39
CA GLU A 295 4.19 -22.83 -21.80
C GLU A 295 4.55 -22.75 -23.28
N GLN A 296 5.77 -23.14 -23.64
CA GLN A 296 6.21 -23.15 -25.03
C GLN A 296 6.05 -24.54 -25.61
N VAL A 297 5.26 -24.66 -26.65
CA VAL A 297 4.90 -25.95 -27.28
C VAL A 297 5.24 -25.93 -28.77
N GLU A 298 5.66 -27.08 -29.30
CA GLU A 298 5.70 -27.27 -30.75
C GLU A 298 4.34 -27.76 -31.22
N CYS A 299 3.73 -27.03 -32.14
CA CYS A 299 2.50 -27.45 -32.81
C CYS A 299 2.81 -27.87 -34.24
N TYR A 300 2.15 -28.93 -34.69
CA TYR A 300 2.24 -29.34 -36.08
C TYR A 300 1.63 -28.28 -37.01
N LYS A 301 2.30 -28.04 -38.13
CA LYS A 301 1.84 -27.17 -39.21
C LYS A 301 1.87 -27.95 -40.51
N TYR A 302 0.70 -28.18 -41.09
CA TYR A 302 0.59 -28.88 -42.35
C TYR A 302 1.20 -28.05 -43.48
N MET A 303 2.12 -28.65 -44.22
CA MET A 303 2.65 -28.10 -45.46
C MET A 303 1.91 -28.73 -46.63
N ASP A 304 1.07 -27.94 -47.29
CA ASP A 304 0.44 -28.39 -48.53
C ASP A 304 1.55 -28.61 -49.56
N LYS A 305 1.82 -29.86 -49.93
CA LYS A 305 2.71 -30.19 -51.05
C LYS A 305 2.06 -29.76 -52.36
N LYS A 306 1.99 -28.45 -52.58
CA LYS A 306 1.86 -27.89 -53.91
C LYS A 306 3.26 -27.69 -54.47
N GLN A 307 3.57 -28.53 -55.44
CA GLN A 307 4.67 -28.40 -56.40
C GLN A 307 4.76 -26.98 -56.96
#